data_AF-A0AAD5VC81-F1
#
_entry.id   AF-A0AAD5VC81-F1
#
_cell.length_a   1.000
_cell.length_b   1.000
_cell.length_c   1.000
_cell.angle_alpha   90.00
_cell.angle_beta   90.00
_cell.angle_gamma   90.00
#
_symmetry.space_group_name_H-M   'P 1'
#
loop_
_entity.id
_entity.type
_entity.pdbx_description
1 polymer ?
#
loop_
_entity_poly.entity_id
_entity_poly.type
_entity_poly.pdbx_seq_one_letter_code
_entity_poly.pdbx_strand_id
1 'polypeptide(L)'
;MSLDFDTQAIVMSYLTEKRDVLALMRTNHANYDFGSFRLLQFRIVVNQSRVADFCDFMLSGSIPRLPGLRRITFAGHWKLLKEPMRAHIVDRLVSVLEGACLLRELHISRSNEFLAIHPKVGFAIASLEHLDSLSIRNIAQAYLSHLPSSLTTLDLSFPPKTSRVVTAEDDCVNPFTTISTLVPNLENLTLHHASLDNMATRFPQVRSLTLVEGFSLNAAWIVDTFPRLERLSLKAANSTGVHEAQKHRQANRTADRAVQTTTLKYLSAKLVDIYSLAFNCEIEELVVTKFSGDQLDMLSEVLNDALPRTLEISVLAEAYPSVDFLSLIPSSTRTRLKDLRLNLQFPLTTTVDYQLNVTDSSIHSLYTALSIHDQSEGQV
;
A
#
# COMPACT_ATOMS: atom_id res chain seq x y z
N MET A 1 -48.62 -12.14 11.85
CA MET A 1 -47.89 -11.55 12.99
C MET A 1 -46.77 -10.70 12.42
N SER A 2 -46.85 -9.37 12.54
CA SER A 2 -45.72 -8.50 12.18
C SER A 2 -44.71 -8.57 13.33
N LEU A 3 -43.47 -8.95 13.04
CA LEU A 3 -42.37 -8.73 13.98
C LEU A 3 -42.27 -7.23 14.26
N ASP A 4 -42.03 -6.90 15.52
CA ASP A 4 -41.80 -5.52 15.94
C ASP A 4 -40.58 -4.92 15.21
N PHE A 5 -40.65 -3.62 14.92
CA PHE A 5 -39.67 -2.89 14.12
C PHE A 5 -38.27 -2.97 14.75
N ASP A 6 -38.19 -2.90 16.09
CA ASP A 6 -36.93 -2.99 16.82
C ASP A 6 -36.33 -4.39 16.73
N THR A 7 -37.16 -5.43 16.72
CA THR A 7 -36.68 -6.81 16.57
C THR A 7 -36.03 -7.02 15.20
N GLN A 8 -36.60 -6.45 14.13
CA GLN A 8 -36.02 -6.52 12.80
C GLN A 8 -34.67 -5.79 12.71
N ALA A 9 -34.58 -4.60 13.33
CA ALA A 9 -33.33 -3.84 13.41
C ALA A 9 -32.23 -4.62 14.15
N ILE A 10 -32.59 -5.24 15.28
CA ILE A 10 -31.68 -6.06 16.09
C ILE A 10 -31.21 -7.28 15.29
N VAL A 11 -32.11 -8.04 14.68
CA VAL A 11 -31.74 -9.20 13.84
C VAL A 11 -30.80 -8.78 12.71
N MET A 12 -31.10 -7.67 12.03
CA MET A 12 -30.25 -7.16 10.94
C MET A 12 -28.84 -6.77 11.44
N SER A 13 -28.72 -6.27 12.67
CA SER A 13 -27.45 -5.88 13.29
C SER A 13 -26.52 -7.07 13.57
N TYR A 14 -27.09 -8.27 13.78
CA TYR A 14 -26.33 -9.50 14.00
C TYR A 14 -25.84 -10.15 12.70
N LEU A 15 -26.37 -9.76 11.53
CA LEU A 15 -25.92 -10.31 10.25
C LEU A 15 -24.53 -9.77 9.89
N THR A 16 -23.53 -10.63 9.97
CA THR A 16 -22.12 -10.28 9.69
C THR A 16 -21.76 -10.41 8.21
N GLU A 17 -22.54 -11.17 7.43
CA GLU A 17 -22.30 -11.38 6.01
C GLU A 17 -23.23 -10.55 5.13
N LYS A 18 -22.66 -9.95 4.08
CA LYS A 18 -23.42 -9.19 3.07
C LYS A 18 -24.50 -10.04 2.39
N ARG A 19 -24.22 -11.33 2.17
CA ARG A 19 -25.13 -12.27 1.52
C ARG A 19 -26.42 -12.45 2.33
N ASP A 20 -26.30 -12.58 3.65
CA ASP A 20 -27.45 -12.82 4.53
C ASP A 20 -28.33 -11.58 4.64
N VAL A 21 -27.73 -10.39 4.70
CA VAL A 21 -28.46 -9.11 4.67
C VAL A 21 -29.28 -9.00 3.39
N LEU A 22 -28.68 -9.30 2.23
CA LEU A 22 -29.37 -9.29 0.94
C LEU A 22 -30.48 -10.35 0.87
N ALA A 23 -30.26 -11.54 1.42
CA ALA A 23 -31.27 -12.58 1.50
C ALA A 23 -32.47 -12.12 2.33
N LEU A 24 -32.23 -11.51 3.49
CA LEU A 24 -33.28 -11.00 4.38
C LEU A 24 -34.03 -9.82 3.77
N MET A 25 -33.35 -8.90 3.08
CA MET A 25 -33.97 -7.79 2.35
C MET A 25 -34.97 -8.26 1.29
N ARG A 26 -34.76 -9.43 0.69
CA ARG A 26 -35.65 -9.99 -0.34
C ARG A 26 -36.94 -10.58 0.23
N THR A 27 -37.00 -10.84 1.54
CA THR A 27 -38.17 -11.47 2.18
C THR A 27 -39.30 -10.48 2.45
N ASN A 28 -38.98 -9.19 2.70
CA ASN A 28 -39.96 -8.17 3.04
C ASN A 28 -39.42 -6.76 2.71
N HIS A 29 -40.28 -5.88 2.18
CA HIS A 29 -39.96 -4.48 1.92
C HIS A 29 -39.55 -3.71 3.19
N ALA A 30 -40.11 -4.03 4.36
CA ALA A 30 -39.70 -3.39 5.62
C ALA A 30 -38.22 -3.65 5.95
N ASN A 31 -37.71 -4.84 5.61
CA ASN A 31 -36.30 -5.19 5.78
C ASN A 31 -35.39 -4.43 4.80
N TYR A 32 -35.94 -3.81 3.75
CA TYR A 32 -35.14 -3.09 2.76
C TYR A 32 -34.42 -1.89 3.38
N ASP A 33 -35.10 -1.09 4.20
CA ASP A 33 -34.49 0.13 4.76
C ASP A 33 -33.41 -0.20 5.80
N PHE A 34 -33.69 -1.15 6.70
CA PHE A 34 -32.70 -1.63 7.67
C PHE A 34 -31.54 -2.35 7.00
N GLY A 35 -31.85 -3.22 6.02
CA GLY A 35 -30.84 -3.94 5.29
C GLY A 35 -29.97 -2.99 4.48
N SER A 36 -30.55 -1.95 3.87
CA SER A 36 -29.81 -0.88 3.22
C SER A 36 -28.84 -0.21 4.19
N PHE A 37 -29.32 0.23 5.36
CA PHE A 37 -28.45 0.83 6.38
C PHE A 37 -27.32 -0.12 6.83
N ARG A 38 -27.62 -1.41 7.04
CA ARG A 38 -26.62 -2.42 7.38
C ARG A 38 -25.60 -2.63 6.25
N LEU A 39 -26.04 -2.63 5.00
CA LEU A 39 -25.17 -2.78 3.83
C LEU A 39 -24.12 -1.67 3.74
N LEU A 40 -24.45 -0.45 4.17
CA LEU A 40 -23.55 0.71 4.19
C LEU A 40 -22.42 0.59 5.21
N GLN A 41 -22.52 -0.34 6.16
CA GLN A 41 -21.47 -0.65 7.13
C GLN A 41 -20.39 -1.59 6.56
N PHE A 42 -20.69 -2.31 5.48
CA PHE A 42 -19.69 -3.05 4.71
C PHE A 42 -18.90 -2.12 3.79
N ARG A 43 -17.78 -2.62 3.26
CA ARG A 43 -17.06 -1.91 2.20
C ARG A 43 -17.89 -1.86 0.93
N ILE A 44 -18.13 -0.65 0.43
CA ILE A 44 -18.83 -0.41 -0.83
C ILE A 44 -17.81 -0.01 -1.89
N VAL A 45 -17.87 -0.67 -3.03
CA VAL A 45 -17.09 -0.31 -4.23
C VAL A 45 -18.04 0.23 -5.27
N VAL A 46 -17.87 1.49 -5.63
CA VAL A 46 -18.68 2.22 -6.61
C VAL A 46 -17.81 2.48 -7.83
N ASN A 47 -18.18 1.88 -8.96
CA ASN A 47 -17.53 2.17 -10.23
C ASN A 47 -17.98 3.53 -10.77
N GLN A 48 -17.15 4.20 -11.56
CA GLN A 48 -17.44 5.52 -12.16
C GLN A 48 -18.84 5.63 -12.79
N SER A 49 -19.31 4.57 -13.44
CA SER A 49 -20.60 4.52 -14.15
C SER A 49 -21.82 4.37 -13.23
N ARG A 50 -21.59 4.18 -11.94
CA ARG A 50 -22.60 4.00 -10.89
C ARG A 50 -22.53 5.08 -9.82
N VAL A 51 -21.60 6.05 -9.93
CA VAL A 51 -21.45 7.12 -8.92
C VAL A 51 -22.71 7.97 -8.81
N ALA A 52 -23.33 8.33 -9.95
CA ALA A 52 -24.58 9.08 -9.96
C ALA A 52 -25.70 8.32 -9.22
N ASP A 53 -26.00 7.09 -9.67
CA ASP A 53 -27.01 6.22 -9.06
C ASP A 53 -26.74 5.98 -7.56
N PHE A 54 -25.47 5.84 -7.18
CA PHE A 54 -25.08 5.71 -5.78
C PHE A 54 -25.39 6.98 -4.98
N CYS A 55 -25.05 8.16 -5.50
CA CYS A 55 -25.35 9.40 -4.80
C CYS A 55 -26.86 9.61 -4.68
N ASP A 56 -27.62 9.28 -5.72
CA ASP A 56 -29.09 9.38 -5.71
C ASP A 56 -29.70 8.42 -4.70
N PHE A 57 -29.16 7.21 -4.62
CA PHE A 57 -29.51 6.28 -3.58
C PHE A 57 -29.18 6.83 -2.18
N MET A 58 -28.01 7.42 -1.97
CA MET A 58 -27.63 7.94 -0.64
C MET A 58 -28.46 9.15 -0.20
N LEU A 59 -28.84 10.01 -1.16
CA LEU A 59 -29.56 11.26 -0.92
C LEU A 59 -31.09 11.10 -0.97
N SER A 60 -31.59 9.94 -1.40
CA SER A 60 -33.04 9.64 -1.44
C SER A 60 -33.51 8.88 -0.21
N GLY A 61 -34.84 8.85 -0.04
CA GLY A 61 -35.52 8.08 1.00
C GLY A 61 -35.91 8.91 2.20
N SER A 62 -36.77 8.33 3.06
CA SER A 62 -37.24 8.94 4.29
C SER A 62 -36.26 8.77 5.46
N ILE A 63 -35.42 7.73 5.40
CA ILE A 63 -34.43 7.42 6.45
C ILE A 63 -33.05 7.91 5.99
N PRO A 64 -32.34 8.70 6.82
CA PRO A 64 -31.01 9.18 6.48
C PRO A 64 -30.02 8.00 6.37
N ARG A 65 -29.52 7.75 5.15
CA ARG A 65 -28.58 6.67 4.84
C ARG A 65 -27.12 7.06 5.12
N LEU A 66 -26.80 8.34 4.99
CA LEU A 66 -25.43 8.87 5.09
C LEU A 66 -24.72 8.50 6.40
N PRO A 67 -25.36 8.54 7.60
CA PRO A 67 -24.71 8.11 8.84
C PRO A 67 -24.35 6.61 8.88
N GLY A 68 -24.97 5.79 8.02
CA GLY A 68 -24.67 4.37 7.90
C GLY A 68 -23.40 4.06 7.11
N LEU A 69 -22.90 5.01 6.31
CA LEU A 69 -21.77 4.79 5.41
C LEU A 69 -20.45 4.77 6.20
N ARG A 70 -19.75 3.64 6.17
CA ARG A 70 -18.48 3.46 6.91
C ARG A 70 -17.25 3.39 6.03
N ARG A 71 -17.35 2.70 4.90
CA ARG A 71 -16.19 2.34 4.07
C ARG A 71 -16.57 2.40 2.62
N ILE A 72 -15.98 3.33 1.87
CA ILE A 72 -16.30 3.52 0.47
C ILE A 72 -15.06 3.58 -0.40
N THR A 73 -15.18 2.99 -1.57
CA THR A 73 -14.18 3.00 -2.63
C THR A 73 -14.84 3.47 -3.91
N PHE A 74 -14.34 4.57 -4.47
CA PHE A 74 -14.70 5.00 -5.80
C PHE A 74 -13.62 4.57 -6.80
N ALA A 75 -13.99 3.62 -7.66
CA ALA A 75 -13.11 3.02 -8.66
C ALA A 75 -13.44 3.53 -10.06
N GLY A 76 -12.42 3.83 -10.86
CA GLY A 76 -12.57 4.17 -12.27
C GLY A 76 -11.69 5.31 -12.73
N HIS A 77 -11.85 5.71 -13.98
CA HIS A 77 -11.21 6.85 -14.62
C HIS A 77 -12.19 8.02 -14.72
N TRP A 78 -12.14 8.92 -13.76
CA TRP A 78 -13.01 10.10 -13.70
C TRP A 78 -12.93 11.02 -14.94
N LYS A 79 -11.81 10.95 -15.68
CA LYS A 79 -11.62 11.63 -16.97
C LYS A 79 -12.68 11.26 -18.02
N LEU A 80 -13.22 10.04 -17.95
CA LEU A 80 -14.18 9.51 -18.92
C LEU A 80 -15.60 10.09 -18.75
N LEU A 81 -15.88 10.77 -17.63
CA LEU A 81 -17.15 11.46 -17.45
C LEU A 81 -17.17 12.70 -18.34
N LYS A 82 -18.17 12.83 -19.22
CA LYS A 82 -18.34 14.01 -20.09
C LYS A 82 -19.05 15.14 -19.33
N GLU A 83 -18.70 16.39 -19.62
CA GLU A 83 -19.51 17.54 -19.22
C GLU A 83 -20.86 17.53 -19.96
N PRO A 84 -21.98 18.01 -19.37
CA PRO A 84 -22.14 18.62 -18.03
C PRO A 84 -22.43 17.60 -16.91
N MET A 85 -22.56 16.31 -17.25
CA MET A 85 -22.90 15.23 -16.32
C MET A 85 -21.90 15.16 -15.16
N ARG A 86 -20.63 15.50 -15.40
CA ARG A 86 -19.57 15.51 -14.39
C ARG A 86 -19.85 16.52 -13.26
N ALA A 87 -20.18 17.78 -13.57
CA ALA A 87 -20.45 18.80 -12.55
C ALA A 87 -21.61 18.39 -11.62
N HIS A 88 -22.70 17.85 -12.19
CA HIS A 88 -23.84 17.37 -11.42
C HIS A 88 -23.50 16.19 -10.50
N ILE A 89 -22.69 15.24 -10.99
CA ILE A 89 -22.20 14.12 -10.17
C ILE A 89 -21.31 14.64 -9.02
N VAL A 90 -20.48 15.65 -9.28
CA VAL A 90 -19.60 16.26 -8.28
C VAL A 90 -20.40 16.89 -7.16
N ASP A 91 -21.39 17.71 -7.46
CA ASP A 91 -22.18 18.39 -6.43
C ASP A 91 -22.93 17.36 -5.55
N ARG A 92 -23.49 16.30 -6.17
CA ARG A 92 -24.11 15.20 -5.41
C ARG A 92 -23.11 14.42 -4.56
N LEU A 93 -21.92 14.15 -5.09
CA LEU A 93 -20.85 13.47 -4.34
C LEU A 93 -20.40 14.30 -3.13
N VAL A 94 -20.26 15.61 -3.31
CA VAL A 94 -19.94 16.56 -2.22
C VAL A 94 -21.00 16.45 -1.12
N SER A 95 -22.30 16.52 -1.47
CA SER A 95 -23.37 16.37 -0.48
C SER A 95 -23.35 15.02 0.25
N VAL A 96 -23.00 13.93 -0.46
CA VAL A 96 -22.84 12.61 0.17
C VAL A 96 -21.68 12.60 1.16
N LEU A 97 -20.52 13.15 0.78
CA LEU A 97 -19.35 13.19 1.65
C LEU A 97 -19.59 14.06 2.88
N GLU A 98 -20.17 15.26 2.72
CA GLU A 98 -20.50 16.16 3.83
C GLU A 98 -21.47 15.54 4.85
N GLY A 99 -22.44 14.75 4.39
CA GLY A 99 -23.37 14.07 5.28
C GLY A 99 -22.87 12.72 5.83
N ALA A 100 -21.79 12.17 5.27
CA ALA A 100 -21.19 10.90 5.72
C ALA A 100 -20.26 11.11 6.92
N CYS A 101 -20.76 11.78 7.97
CA CYS A 101 -20.01 12.14 9.17
C CYS A 101 -19.31 10.95 9.84
N LEU A 102 -19.84 9.75 9.62
CA LEU A 102 -19.47 8.51 10.27
C LEU A 102 -18.57 7.60 9.40
N LEU A 103 -18.08 8.13 8.27
CA LEU A 103 -17.16 7.47 7.34
C LEU A 103 -15.76 7.30 7.95
N ARG A 104 -15.21 6.08 7.87
CA ARG A 104 -13.90 5.70 8.42
C ARG A 104 -12.86 5.38 7.36
N GLU A 105 -13.26 4.84 6.21
CA GLU A 105 -12.35 4.53 5.11
C GLU A 105 -12.86 5.15 3.80
N LEU A 106 -12.00 5.93 3.15
CA LEU A 106 -12.26 6.49 1.84
C LEU A 106 -11.11 6.15 0.88
N HIS A 107 -11.44 5.45 -0.20
CA HIS A 107 -10.52 5.24 -1.32
C HIS A 107 -11.05 5.90 -2.59
N ILE A 108 -10.24 6.72 -3.25
CA ILE A 108 -10.55 7.30 -4.56
C ILE A 108 -9.44 6.94 -5.53
N SER A 109 -9.73 6.04 -6.46
CA SER A 109 -8.77 5.62 -7.48
C SER A 109 -8.71 6.63 -8.64
N ARG A 110 -7.50 6.83 -9.19
CA ARG A 110 -7.24 7.60 -10.44
C ARG A 110 -7.96 8.96 -10.49
N SER A 111 -7.87 9.73 -9.42
CA SER A 111 -8.59 11.00 -9.21
C SER A 111 -7.85 12.27 -9.64
N ASN A 112 -6.74 12.15 -10.37
CA ASN A 112 -5.85 13.27 -10.73
C ASN A 112 -6.59 14.50 -11.25
N GLU A 113 -7.28 14.36 -12.37
CA GLU A 113 -7.99 15.49 -12.98
C GLU A 113 -9.25 15.84 -12.19
N PHE A 114 -9.83 14.87 -11.51
CA PHE A 114 -11.08 15.05 -10.79
C PHE A 114 -10.95 16.02 -9.61
N LEU A 115 -9.96 15.81 -8.74
CA LEU A 115 -9.74 16.67 -7.58
C LEU A 115 -9.12 18.02 -7.94
N ALA A 116 -8.34 18.07 -9.03
CA ALA A 116 -7.79 19.33 -9.54
C ALA A 116 -8.90 20.26 -10.07
N ILE A 117 -9.88 19.70 -10.80
CA ILE A 117 -10.98 20.48 -11.39
C ILE A 117 -12.06 20.83 -10.33
N HIS A 118 -12.24 19.99 -9.31
CA HIS A 118 -13.33 20.13 -8.35
C HIS A 118 -12.85 20.27 -6.90
N PRO A 119 -12.37 21.46 -6.49
CA PRO A 119 -11.84 21.71 -5.14
C PRO A 119 -12.83 21.42 -4.01
N LYS A 120 -14.13 21.57 -4.28
CA LYS A 120 -15.21 21.25 -3.32
C LYS A 120 -15.12 19.81 -2.81
N VAL A 121 -14.68 18.86 -3.64
CA VAL A 121 -14.51 17.46 -3.21
C VAL A 121 -13.39 17.36 -2.16
N GLY A 122 -12.27 18.06 -2.36
CA GLY A 122 -11.19 18.10 -1.37
C GLY A 122 -11.65 18.64 -0.02
N PHE A 123 -12.44 19.73 -0.02
CA PHE A 123 -13.03 20.28 1.21
C PHE A 123 -14.05 19.35 1.86
N ALA A 124 -14.87 18.65 1.07
CA ALA A 124 -15.81 17.67 1.59
C ALA A 124 -15.12 16.43 2.18
N ILE A 125 -13.90 16.08 1.72
CA ILE A 125 -13.08 15.03 2.34
C ILE A 125 -12.47 15.52 3.65
N ALA A 126 -12.01 16.78 3.67
CA ALA A 126 -11.46 17.42 4.86
C ALA A 126 -12.47 17.52 6.03
N SER A 127 -13.77 17.61 5.75
CA SER A 127 -14.82 17.67 6.78
C SER A 127 -15.16 16.31 7.42
N LEU A 128 -14.53 15.22 6.99
CA LEU A 128 -14.77 13.87 7.51
C LEU A 128 -14.02 13.65 8.84
N GLU A 129 -14.59 14.10 9.96
CA GLU A 129 -13.95 14.08 11.27
C GLU A 129 -13.53 12.68 11.77
N HIS A 130 -14.28 11.64 11.38
CA HIS A 130 -14.07 10.26 11.81
C HIS A 130 -13.29 9.40 10.80
N LEU A 131 -12.62 10.04 9.84
CA LEU A 131 -11.87 9.33 8.82
C LEU A 131 -10.55 8.77 9.37
N ASP A 132 -10.45 7.45 9.46
CA ASP A 132 -9.27 6.74 9.97
C ASP A 132 -8.28 6.39 8.85
N SER A 133 -8.80 6.12 7.65
CA SER A 133 -8.02 5.70 6.49
C SER A 133 -8.40 6.46 5.23
N LEU A 134 -7.40 7.06 4.60
CA LEU A 134 -7.55 7.78 3.34
C LEU A 134 -6.57 7.27 2.30
N SER A 135 -7.08 6.91 1.12
CA SER A 135 -6.24 6.59 -0.03
C SER A 135 -6.70 7.37 -1.26
N ILE A 136 -5.87 8.31 -1.70
CA ILE A 136 -6.15 9.17 -2.85
C ILE A 136 -4.94 9.15 -3.78
N ARG A 137 -5.20 8.90 -5.06
CA ARG A 137 -4.13 8.99 -6.07
C ARG A 137 -4.13 10.35 -6.77
N ASN A 138 -2.95 10.95 -6.87
CA ASN A 138 -2.68 12.24 -7.52
C ASN A 138 -3.44 13.39 -6.86
N ILE A 139 -3.31 13.51 -5.54
CA ILE A 139 -3.90 14.62 -4.79
C ILE A 139 -3.11 15.91 -5.07
N ALA A 140 -3.83 17.03 -5.23
CA ALA A 140 -3.18 18.33 -5.20
C ALA A 140 -2.83 18.69 -3.74
N GLN A 141 -1.62 19.20 -3.54
CA GLN A 141 -1.08 19.42 -2.21
C GLN A 141 -1.89 20.40 -1.35
N ALA A 142 -2.55 21.38 -1.99
CA ALA A 142 -3.39 22.36 -1.31
C ALA A 142 -4.48 21.76 -0.41
N TYR A 143 -4.92 20.53 -0.67
CA TYR A 143 -5.95 19.87 0.14
C TYR A 143 -5.40 19.10 1.34
N LEU A 144 -4.11 18.78 1.35
CA LEU A 144 -3.50 17.97 2.41
C LEU A 144 -3.52 18.69 3.77
N SER A 145 -3.45 20.02 3.79
CA SER A 145 -3.44 20.81 5.03
C SER A 145 -4.78 20.81 5.76
N HIS A 146 -5.85 20.42 5.05
CA HIS A 146 -7.21 20.37 5.59
C HIS A 146 -7.63 18.97 6.00
N LEU A 147 -6.78 17.95 5.77
CA LEU A 147 -7.12 16.59 6.13
C LEU A 147 -7.30 16.44 7.65
N PRO A 148 -8.22 15.54 8.08
CA PRO A 148 -8.53 15.37 9.48
C PRO A 148 -7.35 14.78 10.24
N SER A 149 -7.11 15.29 11.45
CA SER A 149 -6.00 14.86 12.31
C SER A 149 -6.19 13.44 12.88
N SER A 150 -7.38 12.85 12.74
CA SER A 150 -7.72 11.49 13.16
C SER A 150 -7.15 10.38 12.26
N LEU A 151 -6.58 10.73 11.10
CA LEU A 151 -6.02 9.75 10.17
C LEU A 151 -4.90 8.92 10.77
N THR A 152 -5.08 7.60 10.72
CA THR A 152 -4.07 6.61 11.10
C THR A 152 -3.39 5.97 9.89
N THR A 153 -4.09 5.94 8.76
CA THR A 153 -3.60 5.35 7.50
C THR A 153 -3.77 6.33 6.35
N LEU A 154 -2.67 6.62 5.67
CA LEU A 154 -2.62 7.56 4.56
C LEU A 154 -1.89 6.93 3.37
N ASP A 155 -2.54 6.87 2.23
CA ASP A 155 -1.98 6.40 0.96
C ASP A 155 -2.17 7.48 -0.10
N LEU A 156 -1.07 8.13 -0.46
CA LEU A 156 -1.05 9.25 -1.40
C LEU A 156 -0.20 8.90 -2.60
N SER A 157 -0.72 9.26 -3.78
CA SER A 157 0.11 9.33 -4.99
C SER A 157 0.28 10.76 -5.42
N PHE A 158 1.47 11.10 -5.87
CA PHE A 158 1.79 12.38 -6.51
C PHE A 158 1.96 12.17 -8.01
N PRO A 159 1.74 13.22 -8.83
CA PRO A 159 2.08 13.17 -10.25
C PRO A 159 3.58 12.88 -10.44
N PRO A 160 3.97 12.00 -11.38
CA PRO A 160 5.38 11.75 -11.66
C PRO A 160 6.04 12.99 -12.28
N LYS A 161 7.26 13.34 -11.82
CA LYS A 161 8.05 14.48 -12.33
C LYS A 161 8.30 14.46 -13.83
N THR A 162 8.26 13.28 -14.46
CA THR A 162 8.50 13.10 -15.90
C THR A 162 7.31 13.49 -16.77
N SER A 163 6.16 13.81 -16.18
CA SER A 163 5.02 14.34 -16.92
C SER A 163 5.39 15.70 -17.50
N ARG A 164 5.60 15.77 -18.82
CA ARG A 164 5.95 16.99 -19.59
C ARG A 164 4.91 18.12 -19.50
N VAL A 165 3.87 17.96 -18.67
CA VAL A 165 2.75 18.89 -18.52
C VAL A 165 2.91 19.79 -17.28
N VAL A 166 3.95 19.59 -16.46
CA VAL A 166 4.18 20.46 -15.29
C VAL A 166 4.66 21.83 -15.77
N THR A 167 3.78 22.82 -15.67
CA THR A 167 4.12 24.23 -15.79
C THR A 167 5.09 24.61 -14.66
N ALA A 168 6.07 25.46 -14.93
CA ALA A 168 7.15 25.87 -14.00
C ALA A 168 6.69 26.49 -12.66
N GLU A 169 5.39 26.64 -12.42
CA GLU A 169 4.80 27.13 -11.17
C GLU A 169 4.22 26.02 -10.28
N ASP A 170 4.07 24.78 -10.78
CA ASP A 170 3.70 23.61 -9.97
C ASP A 170 4.92 22.96 -9.28
N ASP A 171 6.04 23.70 -9.26
CA ASP A 171 7.33 23.25 -8.77
C ASP A 171 7.33 23.06 -7.25
N CYS A 172 7.42 21.79 -6.86
CA CYS A 172 8.24 21.34 -5.74
C CYS A 172 7.82 21.75 -4.32
N VAL A 173 6.54 21.97 -4.04
CA VAL A 173 6.13 21.98 -2.64
C VAL A 173 6.28 20.55 -2.09
N ASN A 174 7.10 20.40 -1.06
CA ASN A 174 7.43 19.11 -0.48
C ASN A 174 6.17 18.53 0.20
N PRO A 175 5.64 17.36 -0.21
CA PRO A 175 4.36 16.86 0.30
C PRO A 175 4.36 16.65 1.82
N PHE A 176 5.52 16.42 2.41
CA PHE A 176 5.64 16.16 3.83
C PHE A 176 5.48 17.41 4.68
N THR A 177 5.75 18.62 4.15
CA THR A 177 5.44 19.85 4.89
C THR A 177 3.94 19.95 5.13
N THR A 178 3.13 19.44 4.19
CA THR A 178 1.68 19.45 4.33
C THR A 178 1.15 18.25 5.10
N ILE A 179 1.75 17.06 4.95
CA ILE A 179 1.41 15.88 5.78
C ILE A 179 1.86 16.10 7.24
N SER A 180 2.76 17.05 7.52
CA SER A 180 3.24 17.36 8.87
C SER A 180 2.12 17.69 9.87
N THR A 181 0.98 18.21 9.39
CA THR A 181 -0.18 18.51 10.23
C THR A 181 -0.89 17.24 10.72
N LEU A 182 -0.69 16.11 10.03
CA LEU A 182 -1.30 14.80 10.30
C LEU A 182 -0.42 13.90 11.18
N VAL A 183 0.75 14.40 11.58
CA VAL A 183 1.80 13.66 12.29
C VAL A 183 1.37 12.92 13.58
N PRO A 184 0.48 13.45 14.45
CA PRO A 184 0.36 12.87 15.78
C PRO A 184 -0.28 11.47 15.81
N ASN A 185 -1.09 11.11 14.82
CA ASN A 185 -1.83 9.84 14.81
C ASN A 185 -1.48 8.92 13.65
N LEU A 186 -0.63 9.37 12.71
CA LEU A 186 -0.34 8.63 11.50
C LEU A 186 0.57 7.42 11.79
N GLU A 187 0.06 6.21 11.53
CA GLU A 187 0.76 4.94 11.78
C GLU A 187 1.21 4.25 10.49
N ASN A 188 0.40 4.34 9.44
CA ASN A 188 0.64 3.69 8.15
C ASN A 188 0.69 4.73 7.04
N LEU A 189 1.83 4.83 6.37
CA LEU A 189 2.06 5.81 5.31
C LEU A 189 2.47 5.11 4.01
N THR A 190 1.71 5.32 2.95
CA THR A 190 2.07 4.92 1.59
C THR A 190 2.21 6.16 0.72
N LEU A 191 3.34 6.28 0.03
CA LEU A 191 3.64 7.40 -0.83
C LEU A 191 4.04 6.89 -2.20
N HIS A 192 3.36 7.35 -3.25
CA HIS A 192 3.74 7.11 -4.63
C HIS A 192 4.33 8.35 -5.26
N HIS A 193 5.48 8.22 -5.92
CA HIS A 193 6.17 9.29 -6.65
C HIS A 193 6.51 10.53 -5.80
N ALA A 194 6.75 10.37 -4.49
CA ALA A 194 7.12 11.47 -3.60
C ALA A 194 8.62 11.76 -3.64
N SER A 195 9.00 13.04 -3.72
CA SER A 195 10.39 13.47 -3.48
C SER A 195 10.68 13.44 -1.99
N LEU A 196 11.80 12.85 -1.60
CA LEU A 196 12.22 12.73 -0.20
C LEU A 196 13.25 13.79 0.22
N ASP A 197 13.55 14.74 -0.66
CA ASP A 197 14.59 15.73 -0.44
C ASP A 197 14.16 16.81 0.56
N ASN A 198 15.09 17.26 1.41
CA ASN A 198 14.94 18.40 2.33
C ASN A 198 13.77 18.27 3.34
N MET A 199 13.66 17.12 4.02
CA MET A 199 12.71 16.96 5.12
C MET A 199 13.26 17.50 6.43
N ALA A 200 12.51 18.41 7.07
CA ALA A 200 12.71 18.76 8.48
C ALA A 200 11.66 18.12 9.41
N THR A 201 10.61 17.52 8.84
CA THR A 201 9.47 16.98 9.58
C THR A 201 9.73 15.53 9.98
N ARG A 202 9.41 15.19 11.23
CA ARG A 202 9.44 13.81 11.74
C ARG A 202 8.03 13.25 11.89
N PHE A 203 7.91 11.93 11.74
CA PHE A 203 6.68 11.15 11.85
C PHE A 203 6.86 10.06 12.93
N PRO A 204 6.85 10.45 14.21
CA PRO A 204 7.22 9.57 15.31
C PRO A 204 6.27 8.40 15.56
N GLN A 205 5.03 8.42 15.03
CA GLN A 205 4.08 7.30 15.20
C GLN A 205 4.03 6.36 14.01
N VAL A 206 4.66 6.70 12.87
CA VAL A 206 4.62 5.84 11.68
C VAL A 206 5.40 4.56 11.95
N ARG A 207 4.70 3.43 11.87
CA ARG A 207 5.24 2.09 12.04
C ARG A 207 5.37 1.34 10.71
N SER A 208 4.57 1.70 9.71
CA SER A 208 4.60 1.09 8.39
C SER A 208 4.76 2.16 7.31
N LEU A 209 5.85 2.07 6.55
CA LEU A 209 6.13 2.94 5.42
C LEU A 209 6.18 2.12 4.13
N THR A 210 5.40 2.52 3.14
CA THR A 210 5.49 2.01 1.77
C THR A 210 5.85 3.14 0.82
N LEU A 211 6.98 3.04 0.14
CA LEU A 211 7.40 3.98 -0.89
C LEU A 211 7.26 3.31 -2.25
N VAL A 212 6.57 3.99 -3.18
CA VAL A 212 6.27 3.45 -4.51
C VAL A 212 6.76 4.41 -5.60
N GLU A 213 7.83 4.05 -6.27
CA GLU A 213 8.46 4.83 -7.35
C GLU A 213 8.97 6.23 -6.96
N GLY A 214 10.02 6.70 -7.65
CA GLY A 214 10.42 8.11 -7.62
C GLY A 214 11.17 8.62 -6.37
N PHE A 215 11.71 7.75 -5.53
CA PHE A 215 12.43 8.13 -4.31
C PHE A 215 13.95 7.87 -4.41
N SER A 216 14.73 8.73 -3.75
CA SER A 216 16.15 8.51 -3.44
C SER A 216 16.26 7.85 -2.06
N LEU A 217 17.06 6.78 -1.94
CA LEU A 217 17.19 6.02 -0.70
C LEU A 217 18.35 6.55 0.14
N ASN A 218 18.04 6.99 1.36
CA ASN A 218 19.02 7.36 2.38
C ASN A 218 18.55 6.77 3.72
N ALA A 219 19.35 5.86 4.29
CA ALA A 219 18.97 5.16 5.51
C ALA A 219 18.91 6.10 6.72
N ALA A 220 19.87 7.03 6.83
CA ALA A 220 19.88 8.02 7.91
C ALA A 220 18.61 8.87 7.91
N TRP A 221 18.13 9.26 6.72
CA TRP A 221 16.86 9.97 6.58
C TRP A 221 15.66 9.15 7.05
N ILE A 222 15.57 7.87 6.67
CA ILE A 222 14.47 6.99 7.09
C ILE A 222 14.43 6.91 8.62
N VAL A 223 15.58 6.69 9.25
CA VAL A 223 15.67 6.55 10.71
C VAL A 223 15.33 7.86 11.44
N ASP A 224 15.82 9.00 10.95
CA ASP A 224 15.52 10.30 11.58
C ASP A 224 14.03 10.68 11.43
N THR A 225 13.47 10.42 10.24
CA THR A 225 12.10 10.79 9.89
C THR A 225 11.08 9.85 10.54
N PHE A 226 11.38 8.56 10.65
CA PHE A 226 10.47 7.52 11.14
C PHE A 226 11.11 6.71 12.28
N PRO A 227 11.30 7.30 13.46
CA PRO A 227 12.05 6.67 14.56
C PRO A 227 11.37 5.42 15.14
N ARG A 228 10.09 5.16 14.85
CA ARG A 228 9.34 3.96 15.27
C ARG A 228 9.01 3.02 14.11
N LEU A 229 9.73 3.12 13.00
CA LEU A 229 9.47 2.31 11.82
C LEU A 229 9.72 0.82 12.09
N GLU A 230 8.69 0.00 11.93
CA GLU A 230 8.76 -1.45 12.07
C GLU A 230 8.68 -2.18 10.73
N ARG A 231 8.01 -1.58 9.73
CA ARG A 231 7.77 -2.19 8.42
C ARG A 231 8.13 -1.22 7.31
N LEU A 232 9.03 -1.62 6.43
CA LEU A 232 9.44 -0.85 5.26
C LEU A 232 9.19 -1.65 3.99
N SER A 233 8.44 -1.10 3.05
CA SER A 233 8.22 -1.67 1.72
C SER A 233 8.62 -0.67 0.65
N LEU A 234 9.53 -1.06 -0.24
CA LEU A 234 9.99 -0.25 -1.36
C LEU A 234 9.54 -0.93 -2.65
N LYS A 235 8.55 -0.32 -3.31
CA LYS A 235 7.99 -0.83 -4.56
C LYS A 235 8.52 0.02 -5.70
N ALA A 236 9.18 -0.64 -6.64
CA ALA A 236 9.65 0.00 -7.88
C ALA A 236 10.48 1.28 -7.66
N ALA A 237 11.43 1.26 -6.70
CA ALA A 237 12.46 2.28 -6.69
C ALA A 237 13.09 2.39 -8.08
N ASN A 238 13.42 3.62 -8.50
CA ASN A 238 14.24 3.86 -9.67
C ASN A 238 15.57 3.16 -9.38
N SER A 239 15.71 1.92 -9.85
CA SER A 239 16.85 1.09 -9.50
C SER A 239 18.08 1.83 -9.95
N THR A 240 18.80 2.36 -8.97
CA THR A 240 20.11 2.93 -9.19
C THR A 240 20.98 1.78 -9.71
N GLY A 241 21.83 2.07 -10.69
CA GLY A 241 22.77 1.05 -11.15
C GLY A 241 23.62 0.55 -9.97
N VAL A 242 24.17 -0.67 -10.09
CA VAL A 242 25.04 -1.30 -9.08
C VAL A 242 26.09 -0.33 -8.51
N HIS A 243 26.68 0.50 -9.37
CA HIS A 243 27.69 1.48 -8.96
C HIS A 243 27.14 2.58 -8.02
N GLU A 244 25.97 3.14 -8.32
CA GLU A 244 25.34 4.16 -7.47
C GLU A 244 24.85 3.53 -6.16
N ALA A 245 24.32 2.30 -6.20
CA ALA A 245 23.94 1.56 -5.00
C ALA A 245 25.14 1.37 -4.06
N GLN A 246 26.32 1.07 -4.59
CA GLN A 246 27.55 0.95 -3.80
C GLN A 246 27.99 2.27 -3.17
N LYS A 247 27.88 3.38 -3.91
CA LYS A 247 28.16 4.72 -3.39
C LYS A 247 27.21 5.08 -2.23
N HIS A 248 25.92 4.82 -2.40
CA HIS A 248 24.92 5.03 -1.34
C HIS A 248 25.18 4.15 -0.13
N ARG A 249 25.53 2.87 -0.33
CA ARG A 249 25.90 1.95 0.74
C ARG A 249 27.09 2.44 1.56
N GLN A 250 28.15 2.90 0.91
CA GLN A 250 29.31 3.48 1.59
C GLN A 250 28.95 4.72 2.40
N ALA A 251 28.13 5.62 1.84
CA ALA A 251 27.65 6.80 2.55
C ALA A 251 26.75 6.45 3.76
N ASN A 252 25.89 5.45 3.63
CA ASN A 252 25.04 4.99 4.73
C ASN A 252 25.86 4.31 5.84
N ARG A 253 26.87 3.49 5.49
CA ARG A 253 27.80 2.88 6.46
C ARG A 253 28.65 3.90 7.21
N THR A 254 29.03 5.02 6.59
CA THR A 254 29.79 6.05 7.34
C THR A 254 28.91 6.86 8.28
N ALA A 255 27.60 6.92 8.04
CA ALA A 255 26.62 7.55 8.92
C ALA A 255 26.22 6.69 10.14
N ASP A 256 26.83 5.50 10.31
CA ASP A 256 26.41 4.33 11.12
C ASP A 256 26.04 4.53 12.60
N ARG A 257 26.26 5.69 13.21
CA ARG A 257 25.96 5.86 14.64
C ARG A 257 24.48 6.03 14.96
N ALA A 258 23.66 6.44 14.00
CA ALA A 258 22.22 6.64 14.22
C ALA A 258 21.37 5.40 13.86
N VAL A 259 21.83 4.58 12.90
CA VAL A 259 20.99 3.55 12.23
C VAL A 259 20.73 2.30 13.08
N GLN A 260 21.63 1.99 14.02
CA GLN A 260 21.52 0.81 14.90
C GLN A 260 20.27 0.80 15.80
N THR A 261 19.54 1.91 15.89
CA THR A 261 18.41 2.07 16.82
C THR A 261 17.07 1.56 16.27
N THR A 262 16.99 1.19 14.99
CA THR A 262 15.71 0.87 14.36
C THR A 262 15.42 -0.63 14.46
N THR A 263 14.34 -0.98 15.17
CA THR A 263 13.84 -2.36 15.25
C THR A 263 12.95 -2.68 14.05
N LEU A 264 13.56 -2.76 12.87
CA LEU A 264 12.83 -3.08 11.64
C LEU A 264 12.45 -4.56 11.64
N LYS A 265 11.16 -4.87 11.76
CA LYS A 265 10.65 -6.25 11.72
C LYS A 265 10.48 -6.76 10.30
N TYR A 266 10.07 -5.90 9.39
CA TYR A 266 9.76 -6.28 8.01
C TYR A 266 10.44 -5.34 7.01
N LEU A 267 11.16 -5.92 6.04
CA LEU A 267 11.73 -5.19 4.91
C LEU A 267 11.40 -5.91 3.60
N SER A 268 10.73 -5.22 2.67
CA SER A 268 10.44 -5.74 1.33
C SER A 268 10.92 -4.77 0.26
N ALA A 269 11.83 -5.18 -0.61
CA ALA A 269 12.36 -4.32 -1.67
C ALA A 269 13.07 -5.13 -2.78
N LYS A 270 13.62 -4.47 -3.80
CA LYS A 270 14.58 -5.13 -4.72
C LYS A 270 15.93 -5.27 -4.01
N LEU A 271 16.75 -6.25 -4.41
CA LEU A 271 18.03 -6.47 -3.73
C LEU A 271 18.94 -5.22 -3.74
N VAL A 272 19.05 -4.56 -4.89
CA VAL A 272 19.89 -3.35 -5.03
C VAL A 272 19.49 -2.22 -4.08
N ASP A 273 18.19 -2.08 -3.81
CA ASP A 273 17.65 -1.07 -2.90
C ASP A 273 18.02 -1.41 -1.44
N ILE A 274 17.86 -2.67 -1.05
CA ILE A 274 18.24 -3.16 0.30
C ILE A 274 19.74 -2.99 0.51
N TYR A 275 20.55 -3.38 -0.49
CA TYR A 275 22.01 -3.24 -0.47
C TYR A 275 22.43 -1.79 -0.25
N SER A 276 21.81 -0.86 -0.98
CA SER A 276 22.11 0.57 -0.89
C SER A 276 21.83 1.15 0.50
N LEU A 277 20.80 0.66 1.20
CA LEU A 277 20.41 1.15 2.52
C LEU A 277 21.37 0.73 3.62
N ALA A 278 22.08 -0.39 3.45
CA ALA A 278 23.08 -0.86 4.40
C ALA A 278 22.56 -0.98 5.85
N PHE A 279 21.31 -1.42 6.03
CA PHE A 279 20.75 -1.63 7.36
C PHE A 279 21.50 -2.76 8.07
N ASN A 280 22.26 -2.38 9.10
CA ASN A 280 23.02 -3.28 9.95
C ASN A 280 22.26 -3.56 11.25
N CYS A 281 21.14 -4.28 11.14
CA CYS A 281 20.29 -4.65 12.27
C CYS A 281 19.58 -5.97 12.00
N GLU A 282 19.04 -6.60 13.04
CA GLU A 282 18.28 -7.84 12.87
C GLU A 282 16.88 -7.57 12.30
N ILE A 283 16.57 -8.17 11.16
CA ILE A 283 15.25 -8.10 10.53
C ILE A 283 14.50 -9.41 10.76
N GLU A 284 13.24 -9.34 11.19
CA GLU A 284 12.45 -10.57 11.41
C GLU A 284 12.07 -11.24 10.08
N GLU A 285 11.63 -10.45 9.10
CA GLU A 285 11.20 -10.90 7.78
C GLU A 285 11.80 -10.02 6.67
N LEU A 286 12.63 -10.62 5.82
CA LEU A 286 13.25 -9.96 4.67
C LEU A 286 12.70 -10.54 3.37
N VAL A 287 12.09 -9.69 2.55
CA VAL A 287 11.51 -10.04 1.25
C VAL A 287 12.28 -9.36 0.12
N VAL A 288 12.98 -10.16 -0.69
CA VAL A 288 13.71 -9.71 -1.87
C VAL A 288 12.84 -9.97 -3.10
N THR A 289 12.18 -8.92 -3.60
CA THR A 289 11.12 -9.03 -4.63
C THR A 289 11.62 -9.24 -6.06
N LYS A 290 12.86 -8.81 -6.35
CA LYS A 290 13.53 -9.01 -7.65
C LYS A 290 15.03 -9.08 -7.43
N PHE A 291 15.64 -10.05 -8.10
CA PHE A 291 17.04 -10.39 -8.00
C PHE A 291 17.54 -10.96 -9.34
N SER A 292 18.76 -10.60 -9.74
CA SER A 292 19.45 -11.15 -10.92
C SER A 292 20.79 -11.77 -10.52
N GLY A 293 21.25 -12.78 -11.26
CA GLY A 293 22.45 -13.56 -10.91
C GLY A 293 23.76 -12.77 -10.86
N ASP A 294 23.84 -11.60 -11.48
CA ASP A 294 24.98 -10.68 -11.37
C ASP A 294 25.03 -9.92 -10.03
N GLN A 295 23.99 -10.03 -9.19
CA GLN A 295 23.88 -9.35 -7.89
C GLN A 295 24.15 -10.29 -6.70
N LEU A 296 24.64 -11.51 -6.94
CA LEU A 296 24.83 -12.52 -5.88
C LEU A 296 25.69 -12.02 -4.72
N ASP A 297 26.76 -11.28 -5.02
CA ASP A 297 27.65 -10.72 -4.00
C ASP A 297 26.91 -9.74 -3.07
N MET A 298 25.97 -8.96 -3.62
CA MET A 298 25.12 -8.06 -2.84
C MET A 298 24.21 -8.81 -1.88
N LEU A 299 23.71 -9.99 -2.28
CA LEU A 299 22.82 -10.79 -1.45
C LEU A 299 23.55 -11.27 -0.20
N SER A 300 24.76 -11.82 -0.37
CA SER A 300 25.58 -12.26 0.76
C SER A 300 25.86 -11.11 1.73
N GLU A 301 26.19 -9.93 1.21
CA GLU A 301 26.39 -8.72 2.00
C GLU A 301 25.12 -8.28 2.75
N VAL A 302 23.96 -8.24 2.07
CA VAL A 302 22.67 -7.89 2.68
C VAL A 302 22.29 -8.86 3.78
N LEU A 303 22.49 -10.16 3.57
CA LEU A 303 22.15 -11.20 4.55
C LEU A 303 23.04 -11.15 5.79
N ASN A 304 24.31 -10.75 5.62
CA ASN A 304 25.23 -10.51 6.74
C ASN A 304 24.84 -9.28 7.55
N ASP A 305 24.41 -8.20 6.89
CA ASP A 305 24.01 -6.97 7.58
C ASP A 305 22.64 -7.12 8.28
N ALA A 306 21.65 -7.73 7.61
CA ALA A 306 20.26 -7.79 8.05
C ALA A 306 19.92 -8.98 8.97
N LEU A 307 20.75 -10.03 8.97
CA LEU A 307 20.60 -11.25 9.78
C LEU A 307 19.15 -11.78 9.89
N PRO A 308 18.44 -12.01 8.77
CA PRO A 308 17.01 -12.29 8.77
C PRO A 308 16.63 -13.60 9.48
N ARG A 309 15.44 -13.65 10.09
CA ARG A 309 14.84 -14.90 10.61
C ARG A 309 13.96 -15.60 9.58
N THR A 310 13.26 -14.84 8.75
CA THR A 310 12.49 -15.33 7.61
C THR A 310 13.02 -14.64 6.37
N LEU A 311 13.31 -15.42 5.33
CA LEU A 311 13.83 -14.91 4.07
C LEU A 311 12.92 -15.37 2.93
N GLU A 312 12.33 -14.42 2.23
CA GLU A 312 11.59 -14.67 1.00
C GLU A 312 12.33 -14.04 -0.17
N ILE A 313 12.58 -14.81 -1.22
CA ILE A 313 13.32 -14.33 -2.39
C ILE A 313 12.54 -14.70 -3.64
N SER A 314 12.23 -13.69 -4.43
CA SER A 314 11.67 -13.83 -5.76
C SER A 314 12.76 -13.68 -6.81
N VAL A 315 13.00 -14.77 -7.55
CA VAL A 315 14.05 -14.85 -8.59
C VAL A 315 13.39 -15.13 -9.93
N LEU A 316 13.85 -14.45 -10.99
CA LEU A 316 13.48 -14.84 -12.34
C LEU A 316 14.11 -16.20 -12.65
N ALA A 317 13.34 -17.16 -13.13
CA ALA A 317 13.81 -18.53 -13.35
C ALA A 317 15.08 -18.58 -14.23
N GLU A 318 15.15 -17.73 -15.26
CA GLU A 318 16.32 -17.59 -16.16
C GLU A 318 17.58 -17.08 -15.45
N ALA A 319 17.40 -16.31 -14.38
CA ALA A 319 18.48 -15.74 -13.57
C ALA A 319 18.83 -16.62 -12.37
N TYR A 320 18.17 -17.77 -12.20
CA TYR A 320 18.48 -18.69 -11.12
C TYR A 320 19.91 -19.20 -11.30
N PRO A 321 20.81 -18.98 -10.33
CA PRO A 321 22.18 -19.41 -10.47
C PRO A 321 22.23 -20.94 -10.58
N SER A 322 23.05 -21.46 -11.49
CA SER A 322 23.39 -22.89 -11.50
C SER A 322 24.14 -23.33 -10.25
N VAL A 323 24.66 -22.35 -9.49
CA VAL A 323 25.38 -22.51 -8.24
C VAL A 323 24.40 -22.88 -7.11
N ASP A 324 24.86 -23.71 -6.17
CA ASP A 324 24.13 -24.04 -4.95
C ASP A 324 23.73 -22.76 -4.20
N PHE A 325 22.45 -22.40 -4.30
CA PHE A 325 21.90 -21.18 -3.73
C PHE A 325 22.19 -21.06 -2.23
N LEU A 326 22.23 -22.18 -1.52
CA LEU A 326 22.46 -22.19 -0.08
C LEU A 326 23.91 -21.89 0.29
N SER A 327 24.85 -22.13 -0.63
CA SER A 327 26.23 -21.72 -0.45
C SER A 327 26.40 -20.20 -0.39
N LEU A 328 25.44 -19.45 -0.95
CA LEU A 328 25.42 -17.98 -0.96
C LEU A 328 24.94 -17.40 0.36
N ILE A 329 24.20 -18.18 1.15
CA ILE A 329 23.69 -17.73 2.45
C ILE A 329 24.84 -17.83 3.46
N PRO A 330 25.29 -16.71 4.05
CA PRO A 330 26.34 -16.72 5.06
C PRO A 330 26.01 -17.68 6.20
N SER A 331 27.03 -18.33 6.77
CA SER A 331 26.84 -19.30 7.87
C SER A 331 26.16 -18.66 9.08
N SER A 332 26.49 -17.41 9.39
CA SER A 332 25.84 -16.58 10.41
C SER A 332 24.33 -16.49 10.19
N THR A 333 23.89 -16.18 8.96
CA THR A 333 22.47 -16.11 8.60
C THR A 333 21.82 -17.48 8.61
N ARG A 334 22.47 -18.51 8.06
CA ARG A 334 21.93 -19.89 8.00
C ARG A 334 21.54 -20.45 9.36
N THR A 335 22.38 -20.24 10.38
CA THR A 335 22.10 -20.74 11.74
C THR A 335 20.90 -20.06 12.42
N ARG A 336 20.49 -18.89 11.94
CA ARG A 336 19.38 -18.10 12.50
C ARG A 336 18.09 -18.22 11.70
N LEU A 337 18.21 -18.53 10.41
CA LEU A 337 17.09 -18.59 9.49
C LEU A 337 16.14 -19.72 9.88
N LYS A 338 14.87 -19.38 10.08
CA LYS A 338 13.80 -20.31 10.46
C LYS A 338 12.97 -20.75 9.27
N ASP A 339 12.76 -19.85 8.31
CA ASP A 339 11.93 -20.09 7.12
C ASP A 339 12.61 -19.46 5.90
N LEU A 340 12.69 -20.23 4.82
CA LEU A 340 13.21 -19.81 3.52
C LEU A 340 12.14 -20.06 2.45
N ARG A 341 11.72 -19.00 1.78
CA ARG A 341 10.76 -19.05 0.69
C ARG A 341 11.43 -18.61 -0.61
N LEU A 342 11.33 -19.45 -1.62
CA LEU A 342 11.86 -19.15 -2.94
C LEU A 342 10.69 -19.12 -3.93
N ASN A 343 10.42 -17.94 -4.47
CA ASN A 343 9.38 -17.73 -5.47
C ASN A 343 10.06 -17.62 -6.83
N LEU A 344 9.85 -18.61 -7.69
CA LEU A 344 10.43 -18.61 -9.04
C LEU A 344 9.43 -18.00 -10.02
N GLN A 345 9.83 -16.91 -10.65
CA GLN A 345 9.04 -16.18 -11.63
C GLN A 345 9.45 -16.59 -13.04
N PHE A 346 8.54 -17.24 -13.76
CA PHE A 346 8.73 -17.59 -15.17
C PHE A 346 8.18 -16.44 -16.05
N PRO A 347 8.89 -16.03 -17.12
CA PRO A 347 8.51 -14.86 -17.93
C PRO A 347 7.12 -14.91 -18.58
N LEU A 348 6.50 -16.09 -18.66
CA LEU A 348 5.38 -16.34 -19.58
C LEU A 348 4.06 -16.88 -18.96
N THR A 349 3.85 -16.90 -17.63
CA THR A 349 2.52 -16.70 -16.94
C THR A 349 2.38 -17.39 -15.58
N THR A 350 3.29 -18.26 -15.16
CA THR A 350 3.20 -18.96 -13.87
C THR A 350 4.27 -18.50 -12.89
N THR A 351 3.83 -18.17 -11.67
CA THR A 351 4.71 -18.08 -10.50
C THR A 351 4.59 -19.41 -9.77
N VAL A 352 5.73 -20.04 -9.47
CA VAL A 352 5.76 -21.27 -8.69
C VAL A 352 6.38 -20.94 -7.33
N ASP A 353 5.58 -21.10 -6.28
CA ASP A 353 5.98 -20.82 -4.91
C ASP A 353 6.56 -22.09 -4.27
N TYR A 354 7.84 -22.04 -3.90
CA TYR A 354 8.50 -23.11 -3.16
C TYR A 354 8.73 -22.67 -1.72
N GLN A 355 8.08 -23.36 -0.79
CA GLN A 355 8.36 -23.19 0.64
C GLN A 355 9.35 -24.27 1.10
N LEU A 356 10.48 -23.83 1.65
CA LEU A 356 11.56 -24.72 2.05
C LEU A 356 11.82 -24.55 3.54
N ASN A 357 11.60 -25.61 4.29
CA ASN A 357 12.14 -25.69 5.64
C ASN A 357 13.67 -25.81 5.52
N VAL A 358 14.39 -24.91 6.18
CA VAL A 358 15.86 -24.87 6.22
C VAL A 358 16.36 -26.04 7.06
N THR A 359 16.28 -27.23 6.49
CA THR A 359 16.88 -28.47 7.00
C THR A 359 17.69 -29.08 5.87
N ASP A 360 18.85 -29.69 6.18
CA ASP A 360 19.82 -30.17 5.18
C ASP A 360 19.21 -31.12 4.12
N SER A 361 18.11 -31.81 4.42
CA SER A 361 17.43 -32.73 3.48
C SER A 361 16.58 -32.06 2.40
N SER A 362 16.17 -30.79 2.57
CA SER A 362 15.25 -30.09 1.65
C SER A 362 15.90 -29.64 0.34
N ILE A 363 17.24 -29.65 0.30
CA ILE A 363 18.08 -29.09 -0.77
C ILE A 363 18.02 -29.96 -2.03
N HIS A 364 18.05 -31.28 -1.87
CA HIS A 364 18.02 -32.23 -2.98
C HIS A 364 16.66 -32.22 -3.71
N SER A 365 15.57 -31.95 -2.98
CA SER A 365 14.22 -31.84 -3.53
C SER A 365 14.07 -30.64 -4.47
N LEU A 366 14.74 -29.53 -4.20
CA LEU A 366 14.73 -28.31 -5.03
C LEU A 366 15.33 -28.54 -6.42
N TYR A 367 16.54 -29.11 -6.46
CA TYR A 367 17.22 -29.45 -7.71
C TYR A 367 16.41 -30.45 -8.54
N THR A 368 15.77 -31.41 -7.87
CA THR A 368 14.90 -32.38 -8.53
C THR A 368 13.67 -31.71 -9.13
N ALA A 369 13.01 -30.82 -8.38
CA ALA A 369 11.82 -30.10 -8.87
C ALA A 369 12.13 -29.17 -10.05
N LEU A 370 13.26 -28.44 -9.98
CA LEU A 370 13.74 -27.59 -11.06
C LEU A 370 14.10 -28.40 -12.32
N SER A 371 14.79 -29.53 -12.16
CA SER A 371 15.17 -30.40 -13.28
C SER A 371 13.96 -31.05 -13.97
N ILE A 372 12.88 -31.33 -13.23
CA ILE A 372 11.63 -31.86 -13.81
C ILE A 372 10.94 -30.81 -14.68
N HIS A 373 10.95 -29.54 -14.23
CA HIS A 373 10.29 -28.47 -14.98
C HIS A 373 10.98 -28.19 -16.33
N ASP A 374 12.32 -28.20 -16.35
CA ASP A 374 13.14 -27.98 -17.55
C ASP A 374 12.95 -29.09 -18.61
N GLN A 375 12.75 -30.34 -18.17
CA GLN A 375 12.45 -31.46 -19.09
C GLN A 375 11.03 -31.41 -19.67
N SER A 376 10.07 -30.80 -18.98
CA SER A 376 8.67 -30.72 -19.43
C SER A 376 8.43 -29.66 -20.51
N GLU A 377 9.25 -28.61 -20.57
CA GLU A 377 9.14 -27.57 -21.61
C GLU A 377 9.89 -27.95 -22.91
N GLY A 378 10.87 -28.87 -22.84
CA GLY A 378 11.61 -29.34 -24.01
C GLY A 378 10.90 -30.39 -24.90
N GLN A 379 9.65 -30.75 -24.59
CA GLN A 379 8.88 -31.78 -25.31
C GLN A 379 7.60 -31.28 -26.02
N VAL A 380 7.43 -29.98 -26.21
CA VAL A 380 6.24 -29.39 -26.89
C VAL A 380 6.57 -28.89 -28.29
#